data_AF-A0A959CA39-F1
#
_entry.id   AF-A0A959CA39-F1
#
_cell.length_a   1.000
_cell.length_b   1.000
_cell.length_c   1.000
_cell.angle_alpha   90.00
_cell.angle_beta   90.00
_cell.angle_gamma   90.00
#
_symmetry.space_group_name_H-M   'P 1'
#
loop_
_entity.id
_entity.type
_entity.pdbx_description
1 polymer ?
#
loop_
_entity_poly.entity_id
_entity_poly.type
_entity_poly.pdbx_seq_one_letter_code
_entity_poly.pdbx_strand_id
1 'polypeptide(L)'
;MTKKKKSGGKKLTAQQLQIEVLKFLLSHPKKQFSPRQITDQLRVTNNKDSAEHALRQLVQAGSVAEHSKNKFGVALEKLTKEVDELPEIEKKASPRPAKTAPARKPQSQRKIIEGRVDMTRSGAAYIVSELMDTDVYVPPKYVNGALNGDIVKVLLFSTPPRRKGGKMLRKPEGEVL
;
A
#
# COMPACT_ATOMS: atom_id res chain seq x y z
N MET A 1 -40.74 21.77 0.53
CA MET A 1 -39.58 21.30 1.33
C MET A 1 -39.40 19.80 1.15
N THR A 2 -38.38 19.36 0.43
CA THR A 2 -38.15 17.92 0.17
C THR A 2 -37.34 17.30 1.31
N LYS A 3 -37.99 16.47 2.13
CA LYS A 3 -37.30 15.63 3.13
C LYS A 3 -36.42 14.63 2.39
N LYS A 4 -35.10 14.88 2.32
CA LYS A 4 -34.12 13.89 1.83
C LYS A 4 -34.25 12.60 2.65
N LYS A 5 -34.55 11.48 1.99
CA LYS A 5 -34.52 10.14 2.58
C LYS A 5 -33.14 9.91 3.20
N LYS A 6 -33.08 9.76 4.53
CA LYS A 6 -31.89 9.21 5.19
C LYS A 6 -31.77 7.76 4.73
N SER A 7 -30.80 7.48 3.86
CA SER A 7 -30.38 6.12 3.55
C SER A 7 -30.11 5.39 4.86
N GLY A 8 -30.82 4.30 5.11
CA GLY A 8 -30.65 3.46 6.30
C GLY A 8 -29.28 2.78 6.27
N GLY A 9 -28.22 3.54 6.58
CA GLY A 9 -26.90 3.00 6.77
C GLY A 9 -26.87 2.15 8.04
N LYS A 10 -26.13 1.06 7.99
CA LYS A 10 -25.92 0.20 9.15
C LYS A 10 -25.12 0.98 10.20
N LYS A 11 -25.59 0.99 11.46
CA LYS A 11 -24.79 1.48 12.58
C LYS A 11 -23.66 0.48 12.81
N LEU A 12 -22.42 0.95 12.76
CA LEU A 12 -21.26 0.12 13.03
C LEU A 12 -21.04 0.01 14.53
N THR A 13 -20.56 -1.15 14.98
CA THR A 13 -20.07 -1.33 16.36
C THR A 13 -18.85 -0.44 16.60
N ALA A 14 -18.50 -0.18 17.86
CA ALA A 14 -17.38 0.69 18.21
C ALA A 14 -16.06 0.22 17.56
N GLN A 15 -15.77 -1.09 17.61
CA GLN A 15 -14.59 -1.68 17.00
C GLN A 15 -14.61 -1.59 15.47
N GLN A 16 -15.75 -1.88 14.84
CA GLN A 16 -15.89 -1.76 13.38
C GLN A 16 -15.70 -0.32 12.92
N LEU A 17 -16.20 0.65 13.69
CA LEU A 17 -15.98 2.06 13.40
C LEU A 17 -14.49 2.41 13.51
N GLN A 18 -13.79 1.97 14.55
CA GLN A 18 -12.33 2.19 14.68
C GLN A 18 -11.56 1.64 13.48
N ILE A 19 -11.86 0.41 13.05
CA ILE A 19 -11.19 -0.24 11.91
C ILE A 19 -11.43 0.54 10.62
N GLU A 20 -12.67 0.92 10.34
CA GLU A 20 -13.00 1.66 9.13
C GLU A 20 -12.42 3.07 9.13
N VAL A 21 -12.40 3.74 10.29
CA VAL A 21 -11.71 5.02 10.46
C VAL A 21 -10.22 4.88 10.21
N LEU A 22 -9.57 3.85 10.75
CA LEU A 22 -8.14 3.61 10.56
C LEU A 22 -7.80 3.30 9.10
N LYS A 23 -8.55 2.39 8.45
CA LYS A 23 -8.41 2.12 7.00
C LYS A 23 -8.56 3.39 6.18
N PHE A 24 -9.56 4.21 6.53
CA PHE A 24 -9.82 5.46 5.83
C PHE A 24 -8.65 6.45 5.98
N LEU A 25 -8.13 6.62 7.19
CA LEU A 25 -6.98 7.48 7.42
C LEU A 25 -5.71 6.95 6.72
N LEU A 26 -5.46 5.63 6.74
CA LEU A 26 -4.34 5.00 6.01
C LEU A 26 -4.40 5.20 4.49
N SER A 27 -5.61 5.25 3.91
CA SER A 27 -5.78 5.57 2.48
C SER A 27 -5.51 7.05 2.16
N HIS A 28 -5.46 7.92 3.16
CA HIS A 28 -5.24 9.36 3.04
C HIS A 28 -4.14 9.86 3.98
N PRO A 29 -2.89 9.38 3.85
CA PRO A 29 -1.83 9.58 4.84
C PRO A 29 -1.39 11.04 5.00
N LYS A 30 -1.60 11.89 3.97
CA LYS A 30 -1.21 13.32 3.98
C LYS A 30 -2.36 14.26 4.34
N LYS A 31 -3.57 13.75 4.55
CA LYS A 31 -4.76 14.57 4.78
C LYS A 31 -5.27 14.36 6.21
N GLN A 32 -5.79 15.43 6.78
CA GLN A 32 -6.39 15.43 8.10
C GLN A 32 -7.89 15.64 7.96
N PHE A 33 -8.66 14.94 8.78
CA PHE A 33 -10.11 14.98 8.72
C PHE A 33 -10.71 15.31 10.07
N SER A 34 -11.86 15.98 10.04
CA SER A 34 -12.70 16.16 11.23
C SER A 34 -13.60 14.94 11.46
N PRO A 35 -14.06 14.71 12.70
CA PRO A 35 -14.95 13.57 13.01
C PRO A 35 -16.19 13.50 12.11
N ARG A 36 -16.76 14.66 11.72
CA ARG A 36 -17.90 14.73 10.81
C ARG A 36 -17.54 14.32 9.38
N GLN A 37 -16.41 14.82 8.87
CA GLN A 37 -15.95 14.44 7.53
C GLN A 37 -15.69 12.94 7.44
N ILE A 38 -15.20 12.33 8.52
CA ILE A 38 -14.97 10.90 8.61
C ILE A 38 -16.31 10.13 8.57
N THR A 39 -17.32 10.54 9.36
CA THR A 39 -18.65 9.89 9.30
C THR A 39 -19.33 10.03 7.94
N ASP A 40 -19.19 11.20 7.30
CA ASP A 40 -19.75 11.47 5.97
C ASP A 40 -19.07 10.60 4.90
N GLN A 41 -17.75 10.47 4.99
CA GLN A 41 -16.95 9.72 4.03
C GLN A 41 -17.07 8.19 4.23
N LEU A 42 -17.21 7.71 5.46
CA LEU A 42 -17.55 6.32 5.76
C LEU A 42 -18.99 5.96 5.37
N ARG A 43 -19.86 6.96 5.13
CA ARG A 43 -21.30 6.79 4.86
C ARG A 43 -22.04 6.00 5.95
N VAL A 44 -21.67 6.20 7.21
CA VAL A 44 -22.24 5.48 8.37
C VAL A 44 -23.22 6.39 9.09
N THR A 45 -24.32 5.84 9.61
CA THR A 45 -25.31 6.59 10.41
C THR A 45 -24.89 6.78 11.87
N ASN A 46 -23.61 6.66 12.18
CA ASN A 46 -23.10 6.79 13.54
C ASN A 46 -22.97 8.26 13.92
N ASN A 47 -23.10 8.52 15.22
CA ASN A 47 -23.07 9.87 15.75
C ASN A 47 -21.65 10.45 15.69
N LYS A 48 -21.57 11.78 15.61
CA LYS A 48 -20.31 12.54 15.65
C LYS A 48 -19.47 12.15 16.87
N ASP A 49 -20.12 12.01 18.03
CA ASP A 49 -19.45 11.72 19.30
C ASP A 49 -18.84 10.32 19.31
N SER A 50 -19.47 9.35 18.64
CA SER A 50 -18.93 8.00 18.47
C SER A 50 -17.65 8.00 17.62
N ALA A 51 -17.61 8.82 16.57
CA ALA A 51 -16.41 8.98 15.74
C ALA A 51 -15.30 9.71 16.50
N GLU A 52 -15.64 10.71 17.29
CA GLU A 52 -14.68 11.41 18.15
C GLU A 52 -14.07 10.49 19.20
N HIS A 53 -14.90 9.67 19.87
CA HIS A 53 -14.42 8.68 20.82
C HIS A 53 -13.46 7.67 20.17
N ALA A 54 -13.81 7.15 18.99
CA ALA A 54 -12.95 6.20 18.29
C ALA A 54 -11.61 6.83 17.89
N LEU A 55 -11.60 8.08 17.44
CA LEU A 55 -10.37 8.80 17.11
C LEU A 55 -9.49 9.01 18.34
N ARG A 56 -10.06 9.41 19.48
CA ARG A 56 -9.32 9.53 20.75
C ARG A 56 -8.70 8.21 21.19
N GLN A 57 -9.43 7.10 21.06
CA GLN A 57 -8.90 5.76 21.35
C GLN A 57 -7.74 5.39 20.40
N LEU A 58 -7.84 5.73 19.11
CA LEU A 58 -6.76 5.49 18.15
C LEU A 58 -5.53 6.38 18.40
N VAL A 59 -5.73 7.60 18.91
CA VAL A 59 -4.65 8.50 19.35
C VAL A 59 -3.96 7.94 20.59
N GLN A 60 -4.72 7.45 21.56
CA GLN A 60 -4.18 6.78 22.76
C GLN A 60 -3.41 5.50 22.40
N ALA A 61 -3.88 4.75 21.40
CA ALA A 61 -3.19 3.59 20.86
C ALA A 61 -1.97 3.94 19.97
N GLY A 62 -1.70 5.23 19.71
CA GLY A 62 -0.55 5.68 18.94
C GLY A 62 -0.64 5.50 17.43
N SER A 63 -1.77 5.00 16.91
CA SER A 63 -1.96 4.77 15.46
C SER A 63 -2.38 6.03 14.68
N VAL A 64 -2.93 7.03 15.37
CA VAL A 64 -3.45 8.28 14.79
C VAL A 64 -2.84 9.46 15.54
N ALA A 65 -2.52 10.53 14.81
CA ALA A 65 -2.04 11.79 15.38
C ALA A 65 -3.15 12.83 15.37
N GLU A 66 -3.37 13.46 16.51
CA GLU A 66 -4.12 14.71 16.60
C GLU A 66 -3.19 15.87 16.22
N HIS A 67 -3.55 16.63 15.18
CA HIS A 67 -2.70 17.71 14.67
C HIS A 67 -3.32 19.10 14.93
N SER A 68 -4.61 19.16 15.30
CA SER A 68 -5.32 20.36 15.76
C SER A 68 -6.60 19.93 16.51
N LYS A 69 -7.17 20.82 17.35
CA LYS A 69 -8.32 20.58 18.27
C LYS A 69 -9.52 19.82 17.68
N ASN A 70 -9.65 19.73 16.34
CA ASN A 70 -10.71 18.99 15.65
C ASN A 70 -10.25 18.27 14.37
N LYS A 71 -8.94 18.08 14.16
CA LYS A 71 -8.39 17.44 12.96
C LYS A 71 -7.46 16.30 13.32
N PHE A 72 -7.76 15.13 12.77
CA PHE A 72 -7.04 13.88 13.00
C PHE A 72 -6.42 13.40 11.70
N GLY A 73 -5.18 12.93 11.76
CA GLY A 73 -4.44 12.36 10.62
C GLY A 73 -3.67 11.11 11.05
N VAL A 74 -3.15 10.34 10.11
CA VAL A 74 -2.32 9.18 10.47
C VAL A 74 -1.00 9.67 11.06
N ALA A 75 -0.57 9.05 12.14
CA ALA A 75 0.78 9.24 12.69
C ALA A 75 1.82 8.47 11.85
N LEU A 76 1.91 8.73 10.53
CA LEU A 76 2.96 8.11 9.72
C LEU A 76 4.36 8.56 10.20
N GLU A 77 4.46 9.81 10.65
CA GLU A 77 5.72 10.44 11.06
C GLU A 77 6.30 9.86 12.37
N LYS A 78 5.47 9.25 13.23
CA LYS A 78 5.94 8.64 14.48
C LYS A 78 6.48 7.23 14.30
N LEU A 79 6.02 6.49 13.29
CA LEU A 79 6.63 5.19 12.94
C LEU A 79 7.98 5.35 12.24
N THR A 80 8.25 6.50 11.61
CA THR A 80 9.50 6.76 10.90
C THR A 80 10.55 7.50 11.74
N LYS A 81 10.22 7.97 12.95
CA LYS A 81 11.09 8.82 13.79
C LYS A 81 12.01 8.08 14.76
N GLU A 82 12.16 6.76 14.63
CA GLU A 82 13.21 5.99 15.33
C GLU A 82 14.46 5.79 14.45
N VAL A 83 14.60 6.53 13.34
CA VAL A 83 15.81 6.48 12.48
C VAL A 83 16.24 7.90 12.12
N ASP A 84 16.76 8.63 13.11
CA ASP A 84 17.52 9.87 12.90
C ASP A 84 18.79 9.84 13.76
N GLU A 85 19.77 9.02 13.34
CA GLU A 85 21.16 9.47 13.27
C GLU A 85 21.71 9.05 11.91
N LEU A 86 21.67 9.97 10.95
CA LEU A 86 22.84 10.38 10.15
C LEU A 86 22.42 11.56 9.22
N PRO A 87 23.34 12.52 8.99
CA PRO A 87 23.01 13.92 8.74
C PRO A 87 22.66 14.26 7.29
N GLU A 88 21.97 15.40 7.19
CA GLU A 88 21.59 16.15 5.99
C GLU A 88 22.72 16.30 4.97
N ILE A 89 22.42 16.02 3.70
CA ILE A 89 23.02 16.73 2.58
C ILE A 89 21.88 17.40 1.81
N GLU A 90 21.75 18.71 2.05
CA GLU A 90 20.84 19.57 1.32
C GLU A 90 21.25 19.80 -0.14
N LYS A 91 20.26 20.31 -0.90
CA LYS A 91 20.33 21.06 -2.18
C LYS A 91 20.23 20.16 -3.43
N LYS A 92 19.24 20.32 -4.33
CA LYS A 92 18.71 21.58 -4.89
C LYS A 92 17.36 21.37 -5.62
N ALA A 93 16.68 22.49 -5.83
CA ALA A 93 15.29 22.68 -6.24
C ALA A 93 14.92 22.30 -7.70
N SER A 94 13.68 21.79 -7.86
CA SER A 94 12.63 22.17 -8.84
C SER A 94 12.91 22.00 -10.36
N PRO A 95 11.89 21.95 -11.28
CA PRO A 95 10.48 22.31 -11.12
C PRO A 95 9.44 21.32 -11.71
N ARG A 96 8.16 21.61 -11.46
CA ARG A 96 6.98 21.02 -12.14
C ARG A 96 7.04 21.26 -13.66
N PRO A 97 6.37 20.40 -14.44
CA PRO A 97 5.45 20.93 -15.44
C PRO A 97 4.04 20.35 -15.33
N ALA A 98 3.10 21.20 -15.71
CA ALA A 98 1.66 21.00 -15.70
C ALA A 98 1.18 20.11 -16.86
N LYS A 99 0.04 19.40 -16.65
CA LYS A 99 -1.03 19.00 -17.60
C LYS A 99 -0.54 18.28 -18.89
N THR A 100 -0.95 17.05 -19.25
CA THR A 100 -2.28 16.61 -19.71
C THR A 100 -2.20 15.11 -20.13
N ALA A 101 -3.32 14.37 -20.05
CA ALA A 101 -3.63 13.05 -20.68
C ALA A 101 -3.09 11.72 -20.02
N PRO A 102 -3.70 10.56 -20.32
CA PRO A 102 -4.84 9.98 -19.60
C PRO A 102 -4.48 8.77 -18.73
N ALA A 103 -5.31 8.51 -17.72
CA ALA A 103 -5.44 7.29 -16.90
C ALA A 103 -4.32 6.22 -17.05
N ARG A 104 -3.17 6.47 -16.43
CA ARG A 104 -2.19 5.41 -16.18
C ARG A 104 -2.78 4.47 -15.13
N LYS A 105 -3.05 3.24 -15.56
CA LYS A 105 -3.40 2.07 -14.72
C LYS A 105 -2.58 2.08 -13.42
N PRO A 106 -3.12 1.61 -12.29
CA PRO A 106 -2.42 1.63 -11.01
C PRO A 106 -1.05 0.98 -11.21
N GLN A 107 0.02 1.76 -11.00
CA GLN A 107 1.37 1.21 -11.03
C GLN A 107 1.44 0.19 -9.91
N SER A 108 1.34 -1.09 -10.26
CA SER A 108 1.54 -2.17 -9.32
C SER A 108 2.90 -1.94 -8.67
N GLN A 109 2.93 -1.88 -7.34
CA GLN A 109 4.18 -1.82 -6.59
C GLN A 109 5.08 -2.94 -7.11
N ARG A 110 6.14 -2.56 -7.84
CA ARG A 110 7.06 -3.53 -8.44
C ARG A 110 7.89 -4.08 -7.30
N LYS A 111 7.69 -5.36 -6.97
CA LYS A 111 8.41 -6.03 -5.89
C LYS A 111 9.75 -6.50 -6.46
N ILE A 112 10.85 -6.10 -5.81
CA ILE A 112 12.20 -6.53 -6.18
C ILE A 112 12.61 -7.60 -5.18
N ILE A 113 13.20 -8.68 -5.68
CA ILE A 113 13.77 -9.75 -4.87
C ILE A 113 15.20 -10.03 -5.30
N GLU A 114 15.98 -10.60 -4.41
CA GLU A 114 17.34 -11.07 -4.69
C GLU A 114 17.37 -12.59 -4.58
N GLY A 115 18.12 -13.22 -5.45
CA GLY A 115 18.31 -14.66 -5.39
C GLY A 115 19.33 -15.17 -6.39
N ARG A 116 19.62 -16.45 -6.26
CA ARG A 116 20.56 -17.14 -7.12
C ARG A 116 19.87 -17.63 -8.39
N VAL A 117 20.49 -17.37 -9.53
CA VAL A 117 20.01 -17.80 -10.84
C VAL A 117 20.35 -19.28 -11.04
N ASP A 118 19.34 -20.08 -11.36
CA ASP A 118 19.47 -21.43 -11.87
C ASP A 118 18.95 -21.48 -13.31
N MET A 119 19.86 -21.59 -14.27
CA MET A 119 19.51 -21.59 -15.70
C MET A 119 19.17 -22.99 -16.20
N THR A 120 18.12 -23.06 -17.02
CA THR A 120 17.76 -24.26 -17.78
C THR A 120 18.48 -24.31 -19.12
N ARG A 121 18.54 -25.51 -19.72
CA ARG A 121 19.06 -25.71 -21.10
C ARG A 121 18.31 -24.91 -22.17
N SER A 122 17.07 -24.49 -21.90
CA SER A 122 16.26 -23.66 -22.80
C SER A 122 16.57 -22.15 -22.70
N GLY A 123 17.53 -21.76 -21.84
CA GLY A 123 17.89 -20.36 -21.60
C GLY A 123 16.93 -19.59 -20.67
N ALA A 124 15.89 -20.24 -20.15
CA ALA A 124 15.07 -19.69 -19.07
C ALA A 124 15.79 -19.86 -17.73
N ALA A 125 15.54 -18.96 -16.78
CA ALA A 125 16.13 -19.01 -15.46
C ALA A 125 15.07 -19.16 -14.36
N TYR A 126 15.45 -19.82 -13.28
CA TYR A 126 14.72 -19.86 -12.03
C TYR A 126 15.53 -19.12 -10.97
N ILE A 127 14.90 -18.23 -10.22
CA ILE A 127 15.58 -17.56 -9.11
C ILE A 127 15.12 -18.21 -7.82
N VAL A 128 16.10 -18.77 -7.12
CA VAL A 128 15.92 -19.31 -5.78
C VAL A 128 16.28 -18.19 -4.80
N SER A 129 15.32 -17.80 -3.99
CA SER A 129 15.49 -16.79 -2.93
C SER A 129 15.16 -17.43 -1.60
N GLU A 130 15.99 -17.20 -0.58
CA GLU A 130 15.73 -17.68 0.78
C GLU A 130 14.50 -17.01 1.42
N LEU A 131 14.07 -15.87 0.86
CA LEU A 131 12.92 -15.10 1.34
C LEU A 131 11.58 -15.58 0.75
N MET A 132 11.59 -16.47 -0.24
CA MET A 132 10.38 -16.95 -0.91
C MET A 132 10.39 -18.48 -1.07
N ASP A 133 9.33 -19.15 -0.62
CA ASP A 133 9.15 -20.60 -0.77
C ASP A 133 8.90 -21.05 -2.23
N THR A 134 8.76 -20.11 -3.16
CA THR A 134 8.42 -20.39 -4.57
C THR A 134 9.40 -19.69 -5.49
N ASP A 135 10.05 -20.48 -6.35
CA ASP A 135 10.98 -19.96 -7.36
C ASP A 135 10.29 -19.04 -8.34
N VAL A 136 11.01 -17.99 -8.74
CA VAL A 136 10.56 -17.06 -9.77
C VAL A 136 11.03 -17.54 -11.12
N TYR A 137 10.10 -17.67 -12.06
CA TYR A 137 10.42 -18.04 -13.43
C TYR A 137 10.76 -16.80 -14.23
N VAL A 138 11.94 -16.78 -14.83
CA VAL A 138 12.38 -15.73 -15.76
C VAL A 138 12.47 -16.30 -17.17
N PRO A 139 11.65 -15.80 -18.10
CA PRO A 139 11.77 -16.14 -19.51
C PRO A 139 13.14 -15.70 -20.07
N PRO A 140 13.70 -16.39 -21.07
CA PRO A 140 15.00 -16.04 -21.66
C PRO A 140 15.09 -14.58 -22.15
N LYS A 141 13.96 -13.99 -22.54
CA LYS A 141 13.84 -12.58 -22.96
C LYS A 141 14.15 -11.57 -21.85
N TYR A 142 14.06 -11.99 -20.59
CA TYR A 142 14.17 -11.14 -19.41
C TYR A 142 15.30 -11.57 -18.47
N VAL A 143 16.20 -12.46 -18.94
CA VAL A 143 17.40 -12.87 -18.19
C VAL A 143 18.50 -11.81 -18.29
N ASN A 144 18.47 -10.94 -19.30
CA ASN A 144 19.40 -9.82 -19.50
C ASN A 144 20.89 -10.19 -19.38
N GLY A 145 21.25 -11.43 -19.76
CA GLY A 145 22.63 -11.91 -19.75
C GLY A 145 23.11 -12.47 -18.40
N ALA A 146 22.22 -12.65 -17.42
CA ALA A 146 22.57 -13.34 -16.18
C ALA A 146 23.06 -14.77 -16.44
N LEU A 147 24.14 -15.16 -15.75
CA LEU A 147 24.73 -16.49 -15.85
C LEU A 147 24.21 -17.41 -14.76
N ASN A 148 24.41 -18.72 -14.97
CA ASN A 148 24.04 -19.71 -13.97
C ASN A 148 24.91 -19.56 -12.71
N GLY A 149 24.27 -19.47 -11.56
CA GLY A 149 24.93 -19.32 -10.26
C GLY A 149 25.14 -17.87 -9.83
N ASP A 150 24.85 -16.89 -10.67
CA ASP A 150 24.92 -15.47 -10.30
C ASP A 150 23.85 -15.09 -9.28
N ILE A 151 24.15 -14.07 -8.48
CA ILE A 151 23.18 -13.46 -7.57
C ILE A 151 22.65 -12.20 -8.26
N VAL A 152 21.36 -12.19 -8.56
CA VAL A 152 20.74 -11.10 -9.32
C VAL A 152 19.52 -10.53 -8.60
N LYS A 153 19.22 -9.27 -8.91
CA LYS A 153 17.99 -8.60 -8.48
C LYS A 153 16.93 -8.81 -9.55
N VAL A 154 15.75 -9.24 -9.14
CA VAL A 154 14.67 -9.56 -10.07
C VAL A 154 13.43 -8.81 -9.70
N LEU A 155 12.89 -8.15 -10.71
CA LEU A 155 11.63 -7.44 -10.65
C LEU A 155 10.49 -8.43 -10.92
N LEU A 156 9.68 -8.68 -9.89
CA LEU A 156 8.50 -9.54 -10.00
C LEU A 156 7.40 -8.84 -10.81
N PHE A 157 6.87 -9.55 -11.80
CA PHE A 157 5.63 -9.14 -12.45
C PHE A 157 4.43 -9.44 -11.54
N SER A 158 3.40 -8.60 -11.64
CA SER A 158 2.16 -8.82 -10.90
C SER A 158 1.58 -10.19 -11.24
N THR A 159 1.38 -11.03 -10.23
CA THR A 159 0.88 -12.39 -10.41
C THR A 159 -0.51 -12.33 -11.07
N PRO A 160 -0.76 -13.10 -12.15
CA PRO A 160 -2.07 -13.11 -12.78
C PRO A 160 -3.16 -13.57 -11.78
N PRO A 161 -4.40 -13.10 -11.93
CA PRO A 161 -5.47 -13.43 -11.00
C PRO A 161 -5.71 -14.94 -10.93
N ARG A 162 -5.84 -15.46 -9.70
CA ARG A 162 -6.19 -16.86 -9.45
C ARG A 162 -7.54 -17.20 -10.11
N ARG A 163 -7.67 -18.39 -10.72
CA ARG A 163 -8.99 -18.92 -11.10
C ARG A 163 -9.80 -19.26 -9.85
N LYS A 164 -11.13 -19.14 -9.93
CA LYS A 164 -12.06 -19.75 -8.96
C LYS A 164 -11.72 -21.25 -8.86
N GLY A 165 -11.14 -21.67 -7.74
CA GLY A 165 -10.60 -23.03 -7.56
C GLY A 165 -9.20 -23.11 -6.94
N GLY A 166 -8.58 -21.98 -6.58
CA GLY A 166 -7.39 -21.95 -5.71
C GLY A 166 -6.05 -22.33 -6.36
N LYS A 167 -6.05 -22.98 -7.53
CA LYS A 167 -4.82 -23.32 -8.25
C LYS A 167 -4.20 -22.10 -8.93
N MET A 168 -2.90 -21.87 -8.70
CA MET A 168 -2.11 -20.87 -9.43
C MET A 168 -1.99 -21.29 -10.89
N LEU A 169 -2.33 -20.39 -11.81
CA LEU A 169 -2.34 -20.70 -13.25
C LEU A 169 -0.93 -20.72 -13.84
N ARG A 170 0.00 -19.93 -13.27
CA ARG A 170 1.40 -19.80 -13.68
C ARG A 170 2.28 -19.49 -12.47
N LYS A 171 3.54 -19.91 -12.52
CA LYS A 171 4.59 -19.45 -11.60
C LYS A 171 4.73 -17.93 -11.70
N PRO A 172 5.15 -17.23 -10.63
CA PRO A 172 5.45 -15.81 -10.71
C PRO A 172 6.52 -15.58 -11.78
N GLU A 173 6.22 -14.69 -12.72
CA GLU A 173 7.16 -14.29 -13.77
C GLU A 173 7.99 -13.09 -13.26
N GLY A 174 9.25 -12.98 -13.67
CA GLY A 174 10.11 -11.86 -13.32
C GLY A 174 11.07 -11.46 -14.43
N GLU A 175 11.69 -10.30 -14.25
CA GLU A 175 12.75 -9.76 -15.11
C GLU A 175 13.99 -9.44 -14.28
N VAL A 176 15.15 -9.91 -14.75
CA VAL A 176 16.44 -9.64 -14.12
C VAL A 176 16.87 -8.20 -14.44
N LEU A 177 17.26 -7.47 -13.40
CA LEU A 177 17.76 -6.09 -13.48
C LEU A 177 19.27 -6.04 -13.72
#